data_AF-E6ZCL2-F1
#
_entry.id   AF-E6ZCL2-F1
#
_cell.length_a   1.000
_cell.length_b   1.000
_cell.length_c   1.000
_cell.angle_alpha   90.00
_cell.angle_beta   90.00
_cell.angle_gamma   90.00
#
_symmetry.space_group_name_H-M   'P 1'
#
loop_
_entity.id
_entity.type
_entity.pdbx_description
1 polymer ?
#
loop_
_entity_poly.entity_id
_entity_poly.type
_entity_poly.pdbx_seq_one_letter_code
_entity_poly.pdbx_strand_id
1 'polypeptide(L)'
;LVYWNAVDMLFASMKSPEIYLNIAGFILPSSKYAFPFLENDPGTKFVDFYDAIEGIQEFFYKYRDQISIDYNIIVAMTGAKLCVKPTRANPVMNCINGFSEGKPDITNKFDDEHETVDSAAIIHFDNQISSFTNAAQKIGFMFTGEFTRKKEQKKCPGIMEEYYRRGKFSLSWSTCTQKKIAHYLESPKAKALMSFPKYILKKERDQVIPTEPPKPSEGWLSNLNNWLFS
;
A
#
# COMPACT_ATOMS: atom_id res chain seq x y z
N LEU A 1 11.31 -8.37 4.82
CA LEU A 1 12.37 -7.48 5.37
C LEU A 1 13.36 -7.02 4.30
N VAL A 2 14.13 -7.91 3.65
CA VAL A 2 15.12 -7.52 2.60
C VAL A 2 14.53 -6.60 1.53
N TYR A 3 13.31 -6.89 1.07
CA TYR A 3 12.57 -6.05 0.13
C TYR A 3 12.43 -4.60 0.61
N TRP A 4 11.98 -4.40 1.85
CA TRP A 4 11.74 -3.09 2.43
C TRP A 4 13.03 -2.34 2.76
N ASN A 5 14.13 -3.05 3.07
CA ASN A 5 15.44 -2.41 3.17
C ASN A 5 15.88 -1.81 1.81
N ALA A 6 15.60 -2.48 0.69
CA ALA A 6 15.90 -1.92 -0.62
C ALA A 6 15.05 -0.68 -0.93
N VAL A 7 13.78 -0.67 -0.51
CA VAL A 7 12.91 0.51 -0.62
C VAL A 7 13.47 1.66 0.24
N ASP A 8 13.81 1.40 1.50
CA ASP A 8 14.40 2.40 2.41
C ASP A 8 15.71 2.97 1.87
N MET A 9 16.60 2.12 1.34
CA MET A 9 17.85 2.58 0.69
C MET A 9 17.60 3.53 -0.48
N LEU A 10 16.51 3.36 -1.23
CA LEU A 10 16.14 4.32 -2.26
C LEU A 10 15.78 5.66 -1.63
N PHE A 11 14.97 5.70 -0.57
CA PHE A 11 14.65 6.96 0.12
C PHE A 11 15.87 7.62 0.75
N ALA A 12 16.74 6.84 1.40
CA ALA A 12 17.99 7.30 1.99
C ALA A 12 18.99 7.86 0.95
N SER A 13 18.81 7.59 -0.35
CA SER A 13 19.61 8.19 -1.41
C SER A 13 19.28 9.68 -1.66
N MET A 14 18.14 10.17 -1.14
CA MET A 14 17.82 11.60 -1.15
C MET A 14 18.65 12.32 -0.10
N LYS A 15 19.34 13.38 -0.52
CA LYS A 15 20.17 14.21 0.39
C LYS A 15 19.42 15.38 1.00
N SER A 16 18.32 15.80 0.39
CA SER A 16 17.54 16.95 0.83
C SER A 16 16.16 16.89 0.16
N PRO A 17 15.10 16.41 0.85
CA PRO A 17 15.06 16.06 2.27
C PRO A 17 15.64 14.67 2.55
N GLU A 18 16.13 14.45 3.77
CA GLU A 18 16.43 13.10 4.27
C GLU A 18 15.12 12.43 4.71
N ILE A 19 14.85 11.23 4.19
CA ILE A 19 13.66 10.45 4.53
C ILE A 19 14.09 9.04 4.93
N TYR A 20 13.58 8.60 6.07
CA TYR A 20 13.80 7.26 6.62
C TYR A 20 12.44 6.54 6.68
N LEU A 21 12.35 5.37 6.06
CA LEU A 21 11.16 4.54 6.14
C LEU A 21 11.27 3.61 7.34
N ASN A 22 10.41 3.83 8.33
CA ASN A 22 10.34 3.00 9.52
C ASN A 22 9.18 2.01 9.40
N ILE A 23 9.48 0.72 9.51
CA ILE A 23 8.44 -0.30 9.53
C ILE A 23 7.85 -0.35 10.94
N ALA A 24 6.60 0.09 11.09
CA ALA A 24 5.90 0.08 12.37
C ALA A 24 5.48 -1.34 12.79
N GLY A 25 5.17 -2.21 11.82
CA GLY A 25 4.84 -3.61 12.07
C GLY A 25 4.48 -4.35 10.79
N PHE A 26 4.26 -5.66 10.91
CA PHE A 26 3.77 -6.53 9.84
C PHE A 26 2.45 -7.16 10.25
N ILE A 27 1.50 -7.21 9.33
CA ILE A 27 0.26 -7.96 9.50
C ILE A 27 0.29 -9.09 8.49
N LEU A 28 0.31 -10.32 9.00
CA LEU A 28 0.35 -11.52 8.18
C LEU A 28 -1.05 -12.18 8.21
N PRO A 29 -1.64 -12.50 7.05
CA PRO A 29 -2.93 -13.16 7.02
C PRO A 29 -2.77 -14.59 7.57
N SER A 30 -3.51 -14.92 8.62
CA SER A 30 -3.51 -16.26 9.22
C SER A 30 -4.27 -17.30 8.37
N SER A 31 -5.14 -16.82 7.48
CA SER A 31 -5.89 -17.62 6.54
C SER A 31 -6.01 -16.89 5.21
N LYS A 32 -6.31 -17.65 4.15
CA LYS A 32 -6.54 -17.11 2.81
C LYS A 32 -7.69 -16.10 2.74
N TYR A 33 -8.60 -16.07 3.73
CA TYR A 33 -9.74 -15.15 3.76
C TYR A 33 -9.55 -13.97 4.72
N ALA A 34 -8.37 -13.87 5.35
CA ALA A 34 -8.12 -12.81 6.33
C ALA A 34 -8.12 -11.40 5.71
N PHE A 35 -7.76 -11.30 4.42
CA PHE A 35 -7.76 -10.04 3.66
C PHE A 35 -8.74 -10.12 2.49
N PRO A 36 -10.04 -9.88 2.73
CA PRO A 36 -11.07 -10.04 1.69
C PRO A 36 -10.82 -9.13 0.48
N PHE A 37 -10.22 -7.96 0.68
CA PHE A 37 -9.87 -7.00 -0.37
C PHE A 37 -8.82 -7.51 -1.38
N LEU A 38 -8.13 -8.62 -1.10
CA LEU A 38 -7.22 -9.27 -2.05
C LEU A 38 -7.82 -10.50 -2.74
N GLU A 39 -9.05 -10.89 -2.39
CA GLU A 39 -9.62 -12.21 -2.71
C GLU A 39 -10.95 -12.13 -3.48
N ASN A 40 -11.20 -11.00 -4.16
CA ASN A 40 -12.49 -10.67 -4.76
C ASN A 40 -13.01 -11.62 -5.87
N ASP A 41 -12.30 -12.71 -6.22
CA ASP A 41 -12.87 -13.75 -7.08
C ASP A 41 -12.13 -15.10 -6.95
N PRO A 42 -12.75 -16.14 -6.33
CA PRO A 42 -12.20 -17.50 -6.32
C PRO A 42 -12.20 -18.09 -7.74
N GLY A 43 -11.17 -17.75 -8.52
CA GLY A 43 -11.00 -18.19 -9.90
C GLY A 43 -10.16 -17.26 -10.77
N THR A 44 -9.96 -16.00 -10.38
CA THR A 44 -9.15 -15.05 -11.14
C THR A 44 -7.74 -14.90 -10.53
N LYS A 45 -6.72 -14.83 -11.38
CA LYS A 45 -5.30 -14.63 -10.97
C LYS A 45 -4.97 -13.13 -10.78
N PHE A 46 -5.97 -12.28 -10.63
CA PHE A 46 -5.81 -10.85 -10.55
C PHE A 46 -6.73 -10.23 -9.50
N VAL A 47 -6.34 -9.07 -9.01
CA VAL A 47 -7.05 -8.25 -8.04
C VAL A 47 -7.40 -6.93 -8.71
N ASP A 48 -8.66 -6.52 -8.61
CA ASP A 48 -9.05 -5.17 -9.01
C ASP A 48 -8.45 -4.17 -8.04
N PHE A 49 -7.57 -3.30 -8.54
CA PHE A 49 -6.80 -2.42 -7.66
C PHE A 49 -7.60 -1.24 -7.12
N TYR A 50 -8.73 -0.88 -7.75
CA TYR A 50 -9.65 0.11 -7.18
C TYR A 50 -10.41 -0.52 -6.00
N ASP A 51 -11.04 -1.66 -6.21
CA ASP A 51 -11.75 -2.37 -5.13
C ASP A 51 -10.79 -2.74 -3.97
N ALA A 52 -9.55 -3.11 -4.29
CA ALA A 52 -8.58 -3.50 -3.28
C ALA A 52 -8.08 -2.32 -2.45
N ILE A 53 -7.91 -1.12 -3.04
CA ILE A 53 -7.46 0.04 -2.25
C ILE A 53 -8.56 0.48 -1.29
N GLU A 54 -9.80 0.57 -1.77
CA GLU A 54 -10.97 0.92 -0.97
C GLU A 54 -11.14 -0.10 0.17
N GLY A 55 -11.08 -1.40 -0.16
CA GLY A 55 -11.18 -2.46 0.83
C GLY A 55 -10.04 -2.48 1.87
N ILE A 56 -8.80 -2.09 1.51
CA ILE A 56 -7.73 -1.88 2.50
C ILE A 56 -8.14 -0.75 3.45
N GLN A 57 -8.63 0.36 2.90
CA GLN A 57 -8.93 1.54 3.69
C GLN A 57 -10.07 1.29 4.68
N GLU A 58 -11.16 0.68 4.22
CA GLU A 58 -12.29 0.26 5.05
C GLU A 58 -11.87 -0.78 6.11
N PHE A 59 -11.05 -1.76 5.73
CA PHE A 59 -10.60 -2.81 6.65
C PHE A 59 -9.83 -2.22 7.84
N PHE A 60 -8.85 -1.37 7.58
CA PHE A 60 -8.04 -0.78 8.65
C PHE A 60 -8.82 0.24 9.48
N TYR A 61 -9.78 0.94 8.91
CA TYR A 61 -10.72 1.75 9.68
C TYR A 61 -11.58 0.87 10.61
N LYS A 62 -12.17 -0.21 10.09
CA LYS A 62 -13.03 -1.12 10.84
C LYS A 62 -12.32 -1.78 12.02
N TYR A 63 -11.06 -2.16 11.85
CA TYR A 63 -10.26 -2.83 12.88
C TYR A 63 -9.33 -1.90 13.66
N ARG A 64 -9.51 -0.58 13.55
CA ARG A 64 -8.62 0.43 14.17
C ARG A 64 -8.39 0.22 15.67
N ASP A 65 -9.41 -0.16 16.42
CA ASP A 65 -9.31 -0.38 17.87
C ASP A 65 -8.56 -1.68 18.25
N GLN A 66 -8.37 -2.58 17.28
CA GLN A 66 -7.65 -3.85 17.45
C GLN A 66 -6.19 -3.73 17.00
N ILE A 67 -5.86 -2.69 16.22
CA ILE A 67 -4.51 -2.46 15.68
C ILE A 67 -3.79 -1.49 16.62
N SER A 68 -2.99 -2.02 17.55
CA SER A 68 -2.24 -1.20 18.53
C SER A 68 -0.96 -0.53 17.99
N ILE A 69 -0.80 -0.49 16.67
CA ILE A 69 0.42 -0.02 16.00
C ILE A 69 0.17 1.40 15.49
N ASP A 70 1.00 2.35 15.92
CA ASP A 70 1.00 3.70 15.34
C ASP A 70 1.67 3.64 13.96
N TYR A 71 0.92 3.92 12.89
CA TYR A 71 1.42 3.96 11.51
C TYR A 71 0.98 5.23 10.77
N ASN A 72 1.68 5.56 9.68
CA ASN A 72 1.31 6.67 8.78
C ASN A 72 0.88 6.19 7.38
N ILE A 73 1.34 5.01 6.95
CA ILE A 73 1.05 4.45 5.64
C ILE A 73 0.82 2.96 5.81
N ILE A 74 -0.23 2.44 5.16
CA ILE A 74 -0.45 1.01 5.00
C ILE A 74 -0.01 0.60 3.59
N VAL A 75 0.76 -0.48 3.50
CA VAL A 75 1.10 -1.06 2.20
C VAL A 75 0.75 -2.54 2.18
N ALA A 76 -0.22 -2.91 1.35
CA ALA A 76 -0.52 -4.30 1.04
C ALA A 76 0.42 -4.81 -0.06
N MET A 77 0.94 -6.02 0.11
CA MET A 77 1.74 -6.72 -0.90
C MET A 77 0.99 -7.96 -1.34
N THR A 78 0.88 -8.16 -2.66
CA THR A 78 0.20 -9.34 -3.21
C THR A 78 0.98 -9.96 -4.36
N GLY A 79 0.98 -11.29 -4.44
CA GLY A 79 1.49 -12.03 -5.59
C GLY A 79 0.52 -12.05 -6.78
N ALA A 80 -0.75 -11.66 -6.57
CA ALA A 80 -1.73 -11.54 -7.64
C ALA A 80 -1.43 -10.31 -8.52
N LYS A 81 -1.78 -10.38 -9.81
CA LYS A 81 -1.64 -9.23 -10.71
C LYS A 81 -2.68 -8.17 -10.33
N LEU A 82 -2.30 -6.90 -10.36
CA LEU A 82 -3.25 -5.80 -10.12
C LEU A 82 -3.81 -5.35 -11.47
N CYS A 83 -5.10 -5.54 -11.71
CA CYS A 83 -5.74 -5.25 -13.00
C CYS A 83 -7.16 -4.73 -12.84
N VAL A 84 -7.57 -3.73 -13.63
CA VAL A 84 -8.99 -3.34 -13.70
C VAL A 84 -9.75 -4.33 -14.58
N LYS A 85 -10.93 -4.77 -14.12
CA LYS A 85 -11.83 -5.59 -14.92
C LYS A 85 -12.22 -4.85 -16.22
N PRO A 86 -12.18 -5.52 -17.39
CA PRO A 86 -12.67 -4.93 -18.63
C PRO A 86 -14.14 -4.51 -18.48
N THR A 87 -14.46 -3.32 -18.97
CA THR A 87 -15.85 -2.83 -19.06
C THR A 87 -16.27 -2.72 -20.52
N ARG A 88 -17.57 -2.52 -20.78
CA ARG A 88 -18.04 -2.24 -22.15
C ARG A 88 -17.35 -1.01 -22.77
N ALA A 89 -16.96 -0.03 -21.94
CA ALA A 89 -16.26 1.18 -22.38
C ALA A 89 -14.75 0.97 -22.55
N ASN A 90 -14.14 0.06 -21.79
CA ASN A 90 -12.74 -0.31 -21.91
C ASN A 90 -12.59 -1.84 -21.94
N PRO A 91 -12.61 -2.45 -23.13
CA PRO A 91 -12.62 -3.91 -23.27
C PRO A 91 -11.25 -4.55 -23.00
N VAL A 92 -10.21 -3.75 -22.77
CA VAL A 92 -8.85 -4.24 -22.53
C VAL A 92 -8.57 -4.29 -21.03
N MET A 93 -8.14 -5.45 -20.55
CA MET A 93 -7.66 -5.59 -19.19
C MET A 93 -6.39 -4.76 -19.00
N ASN A 94 -6.44 -3.78 -18.11
CA ASN A 94 -5.31 -2.91 -17.81
C ASN A 94 -4.67 -3.33 -16.50
N CYS A 95 -3.41 -3.75 -16.54
CA CYS A 95 -2.68 -4.22 -15.37
C CYS A 95 -1.51 -3.31 -15.03
N ILE A 96 -1.28 -3.12 -13.73
CA ILE A 96 -0.21 -2.29 -13.17
C ILE A 96 0.56 -3.08 -12.11
N ASN A 97 1.74 -2.59 -11.74
CA ASN A 97 2.57 -3.26 -10.72
C ASN A 97 2.39 -2.68 -9.31
N GLY A 98 1.55 -1.66 -9.16
CA GLY A 98 1.26 -1.04 -7.88
C GLY A 98 0.32 0.15 -8.05
N PHE A 99 -0.50 0.35 -7.04
CA PHE A 99 -1.47 1.43 -6.95
C PHE A 99 -1.38 2.08 -5.58
N SER A 100 -1.58 3.39 -5.56
CA SER A 100 -1.69 4.20 -4.34
C SER A 100 -2.70 5.27 -4.65
N GLU A 101 -3.66 5.42 -3.75
CA GLU A 101 -4.58 6.54 -3.79
C GLU A 101 -4.10 7.61 -2.82
N GLY A 102 -4.43 8.87 -3.13
CA GLY A 102 -4.08 10.00 -2.28
C GLY A 102 -3.58 11.21 -3.05
N LYS A 103 -3.95 12.39 -2.53
CA LYS A 103 -3.21 13.64 -2.74
C LYS A 103 -1.97 13.61 -1.83
N PRO A 104 -1.10 14.64 -1.83
CA PRO A 104 -0.09 14.79 -0.78
C PRO A 104 -0.79 14.92 0.59
N ASP A 105 -1.03 13.79 1.23
CA ASP A 105 -1.86 13.68 2.42
C ASP A 105 -1.53 12.41 3.21
N ILE A 106 -0.24 12.19 3.46
CA ILE A 106 0.19 11.17 4.40
C ILE A 106 -0.21 11.60 5.81
N THR A 107 -1.36 11.12 6.25
CA THR A 107 -1.86 11.33 7.60
C THR A 107 -2.21 9.99 8.23
N ASN A 108 -2.09 9.93 9.56
CA ASN A 108 -2.59 8.80 10.35
C ASN A 108 -4.06 9.00 10.74
N LYS A 109 -4.84 9.76 9.95
CA LYS A 109 -6.22 10.05 10.28
C LYS A 109 -7.15 8.96 9.76
N PHE A 110 -8.16 8.72 10.58
CA PHE A 110 -9.36 8.02 10.19
C PHE A 110 -10.32 9.08 9.64
N ASP A 111 -10.89 8.81 8.48
CA ASP A 111 -12.01 9.57 7.95
C ASP A 111 -13.29 8.93 8.49
N ASP A 112 -13.82 9.49 9.58
CA ASP A 112 -15.05 8.99 10.21
C ASP A 112 -16.30 9.22 9.33
N GLU A 113 -16.25 10.15 8.35
CA GLU A 113 -17.36 10.42 7.44
C GLU A 113 -17.47 9.32 6.37
N HIS A 114 -16.32 8.86 5.87
CA HIS A 114 -16.24 7.83 4.82
C HIS A 114 -15.90 6.44 5.36
N GLU A 115 -15.65 6.30 6.66
CA GLU A 115 -15.22 5.05 7.31
C GLU A 115 -13.95 4.44 6.69
N THR A 116 -12.97 5.29 6.36
CA THR A 116 -11.73 4.90 5.67
C THR A 116 -10.47 5.44 6.36
N VAL A 117 -9.30 4.95 5.92
CA VAL A 117 -8.00 5.54 6.24
C VAL A 117 -7.40 6.22 5.01
N ASP A 118 -6.70 7.33 5.21
CA ASP A 118 -6.28 8.19 4.10
C ASP A 118 -5.12 7.62 3.24
N SER A 119 -4.24 6.84 3.85
CA SER A 119 -2.91 6.55 3.28
C SER A 119 -2.66 5.06 3.11
N ALA A 120 -3.06 4.54 1.94
CA ALA A 120 -2.89 3.15 1.57
C ALA A 120 -2.22 2.98 0.19
N ALA A 121 -1.46 1.91 0.04
CA ALA A 121 -0.97 1.41 -1.25
C ALA A 121 -1.12 -0.10 -1.35
N ILE A 122 -1.22 -0.58 -2.58
CA ILE A 122 -1.16 -2.00 -2.93
C ILE A 122 -0.07 -2.22 -3.98
N ILE A 123 0.81 -3.19 -3.74
CA ILE A 123 1.96 -3.48 -4.59
C ILE A 123 1.89 -4.93 -5.09
N HIS A 124 2.08 -5.09 -6.40
CA HIS A 124 2.34 -6.40 -6.99
C HIS A 124 3.79 -6.82 -6.69
N PHE A 125 3.93 -7.98 -6.04
CA PHE A 125 5.20 -8.55 -5.67
C PHE A 125 5.51 -9.78 -6.54
N ASP A 126 6.55 -9.67 -7.36
CA ASP A 126 6.93 -10.69 -8.36
C ASP A 126 8.38 -11.18 -8.22
N ASN A 127 9.00 -11.04 -7.03
CA ASN A 127 10.41 -11.35 -6.75
C ASN A 127 11.43 -10.64 -7.68
N GLN A 128 11.01 -9.72 -8.55
CA GLN A 128 11.92 -8.97 -9.40
C GLN A 128 12.47 -7.72 -8.68
N ILE A 129 13.71 -7.35 -9.00
CA ILE A 129 14.35 -6.11 -8.53
C ILE A 129 13.49 -4.87 -8.84
N SER A 130 12.75 -4.86 -9.95
CA SER A 130 11.85 -3.75 -10.28
C SER A 130 10.65 -3.60 -9.33
N SER A 131 10.33 -4.61 -8.52
CA SER A 131 9.18 -4.50 -7.61
C SER A 131 9.45 -3.48 -6.48
N PHE A 132 10.67 -3.43 -5.90
CA PHE A 132 10.95 -2.45 -4.84
C PHE A 132 10.99 -1.01 -5.36
N THR A 133 11.37 -0.80 -6.62
CA THR A 133 11.26 0.52 -7.25
C THR A 133 9.82 0.95 -7.43
N ASN A 134 8.92 0.00 -7.72
CA ASN A 134 7.49 0.31 -7.80
C ASN A 134 6.96 0.70 -6.41
N ALA A 135 7.31 -0.03 -5.35
CA ALA A 135 6.94 0.34 -3.99
C ALA A 135 7.43 1.76 -3.63
N ALA A 136 8.70 2.05 -3.90
CA ALA A 136 9.25 3.39 -3.68
C ALA A 136 8.54 4.46 -4.50
N GLN A 137 8.21 4.18 -5.77
CA GLN A 137 7.45 5.08 -6.63
C GLN A 137 6.04 5.36 -6.06
N LYS A 138 5.33 4.36 -5.53
CA LYS A 138 3.98 4.55 -4.97
C LYS A 138 4.00 5.32 -3.66
N ILE A 139 4.97 5.04 -2.78
CA ILE A 139 5.18 5.86 -1.58
C ILE A 139 5.57 7.29 -1.98
N GLY A 140 6.45 7.45 -2.97
CA GLY A 140 6.82 8.75 -3.54
C GLY A 140 5.62 9.54 -4.06
N PHE A 141 4.65 8.85 -4.68
CA PHE A 141 3.40 9.45 -5.15
C PHE A 141 2.57 10.02 -3.99
N MET A 142 2.57 9.39 -2.81
CA MET A 142 1.87 9.92 -1.64
C MET A 142 2.49 11.23 -1.13
N PHE A 143 3.77 11.50 -1.42
CA PHE A 143 4.39 12.80 -1.11
C PHE A 143 4.14 13.86 -2.18
N THR A 144 4.08 13.48 -3.46
CA THR A 144 4.03 14.44 -4.58
C THR A 144 2.64 14.64 -5.15
N GLY A 145 1.73 13.68 -4.99
CA GLY A 145 0.41 13.61 -5.63
C GLY A 145 0.45 13.40 -7.14
N GLU A 146 1.64 13.21 -7.73
CA GLU A 146 1.78 13.09 -9.18
C GLU A 146 3.07 12.40 -9.62
N PHE A 147 3.00 11.77 -10.79
CA PHE A 147 4.16 11.25 -11.52
C PHE A 147 4.77 12.29 -12.45
N THR A 148 6.06 12.13 -12.76
CA THR A 148 6.75 12.90 -13.80
C THR A 148 6.23 12.49 -15.17
N ARG A 149 5.44 13.39 -15.76
CA ARG A 149 4.83 13.22 -17.10
C ARG A 149 5.89 13.13 -18.18
N LYS A 150 5.59 12.42 -19.27
CA LYS A 150 6.49 12.20 -20.43
C LYS A 150 7.26 13.45 -20.91
N LYS A 151 6.61 14.62 -20.92
CA LYS A 151 7.22 15.89 -21.36
C LYS A 151 8.33 16.40 -20.43
N GLU A 152 8.29 16.03 -19.15
CA GLU A 152 9.21 16.49 -18.11
C GLU A 152 10.32 15.49 -17.82
N GLN A 153 10.21 14.23 -18.27
CA GLN A 153 11.17 13.16 -17.99
C GLN A 153 12.60 13.50 -18.43
N LYS A 154 12.77 14.28 -19.51
CA LYS A 154 14.11 14.75 -19.94
C LYS A 154 14.77 15.70 -18.94
N LYS A 155 13.96 16.49 -18.21
CA LYS A 155 14.44 17.48 -17.23
C LYS A 155 14.49 16.90 -15.81
N CYS A 156 13.57 15.98 -15.51
CA CYS A 156 13.37 15.40 -14.20
C CYS A 156 13.40 13.86 -14.27
N PRO A 157 14.46 13.23 -14.80
CA PRO A 157 14.49 11.77 -14.92
C PRO A 157 14.61 11.12 -13.53
N GLY A 158 13.96 9.98 -13.33
CA GLY A 158 14.01 9.29 -12.05
C GLY A 158 12.91 8.28 -11.78
N ILE A 159 12.86 7.80 -10.55
CA ILE A 159 11.91 6.78 -10.10
C ILE A 159 10.44 7.21 -10.20
N MET A 160 10.15 8.51 -10.20
CA MET A 160 8.79 9.05 -10.30
C MET A 160 8.26 9.18 -11.73
N GLU A 161 8.97 8.69 -12.75
CA GLU A 161 8.46 8.66 -14.13
C GLU A 161 7.16 7.84 -14.24
N GLU A 162 6.15 8.41 -14.91
CA GLU A 162 4.81 7.82 -15.09
C GLU A 162 4.81 6.39 -15.66
N TYR A 163 5.78 6.09 -16.50
CA TYR A 163 6.02 4.75 -17.02
C TYR A 163 7.36 4.27 -16.50
N TYR A 164 7.35 3.21 -15.70
CA TYR A 164 8.60 2.59 -15.27
C TYR A 164 9.42 2.18 -16.50
N ARG A 165 10.65 2.68 -16.57
CA ARG A 165 11.62 2.34 -17.61
C ARG A 165 12.89 1.87 -16.94
N ARG A 166 13.35 0.67 -17.29
CA ARG A 166 14.72 0.25 -16.97
C ARG A 166 15.67 1.24 -17.63
N GLY A 167 16.55 1.85 -16.83
CA GLY A 167 17.44 2.89 -17.34
C GLY A 167 18.34 3.45 -16.24
N LYS A 168 19.26 4.33 -16.64
CA LYS A 168 20.27 4.92 -15.75
C LYS A 168 19.69 5.56 -14.49
N PHE A 169 18.46 6.05 -14.56
CA PHE A 169 17.81 6.81 -13.48
C PHE A 169 16.69 6.03 -12.75
N SER A 170 16.50 4.74 -13.05
CA SER A 170 15.39 3.96 -12.47
C SER A 170 15.50 3.76 -10.96
N LEU A 171 16.67 4.03 -10.38
CA LEU A 171 16.98 3.93 -8.94
C LEU A 171 17.28 5.29 -8.31
N SER A 172 16.96 6.41 -8.97
CA SER A 172 17.34 7.74 -8.51
C SER A 172 16.15 8.68 -8.40
N TRP A 173 16.15 9.50 -7.35
CA TRP A 173 15.18 10.58 -7.20
C TRP A 173 15.63 11.81 -7.97
N SER A 174 14.80 12.29 -8.88
CA SER A 174 15.08 13.53 -9.60
C SER A 174 15.13 14.72 -8.64
N THR A 175 15.90 15.76 -8.97
CA THR A 175 15.91 17.01 -8.19
C THR A 175 14.54 17.68 -8.14
N CYS A 176 13.74 17.55 -9.20
CA CYS A 176 12.37 18.03 -9.24
C CYS A 176 11.49 17.32 -8.21
N THR A 177 11.61 16.00 -8.11
CA THR A 177 10.88 15.19 -7.13
C THR A 177 11.30 15.55 -5.71
N GLN A 178 12.60 15.63 -5.43
CA GLN A 178 13.12 16.01 -4.12
C GLN A 178 12.58 17.37 -3.66
N LYS A 179 12.50 18.36 -4.58
CA LYS A 179 11.87 19.66 -4.30
C LYS A 179 10.38 19.57 -3.97
N LYS A 180 9.61 18.76 -4.69
CA LYS A 180 8.17 18.57 -4.41
C LYS A 180 7.97 17.92 -3.04
N ILE A 181 8.78 16.92 -2.72
CA ILE A 181 8.76 16.27 -1.41
C ILE A 181 9.13 17.28 -0.31
N ALA A 182 10.21 18.06 -0.48
CA ALA A 182 10.60 19.10 0.49
C ALA A 182 9.46 20.09 0.75
N HIS A 183 8.82 20.59 -0.32
CA HIS A 183 7.68 21.50 -0.22
C HIS A 183 6.48 20.87 0.52
N TYR A 184 6.20 19.58 0.29
CA TYR A 184 5.16 18.88 1.04
C TYR A 184 5.52 18.75 2.54
N LEU A 185 6.78 18.43 2.86
CA LEU A 185 7.25 18.30 4.23
C LEU A 185 7.20 19.61 5.02
N GLU A 186 7.28 20.76 4.36
CA GLU A 186 7.06 22.09 4.97
C GLU A 186 5.57 22.38 5.26
N SER A 187 4.64 21.60 4.71
CA SER A 187 3.21 21.83 4.87
C SER A 187 2.69 21.30 6.22
N PRO A 188 1.61 21.90 6.77
CA PRO A 188 0.96 21.38 7.98
C PRO A 188 0.46 19.94 7.87
N LYS A 189 0.22 19.46 6.64
CA LYS A 189 -0.23 18.08 6.37
C LYS A 189 0.84 17.05 6.72
N ALA A 190 2.11 17.39 6.57
CA ALA A 190 3.22 16.49 6.86
C ALA A 190 3.58 16.40 8.36
N LYS A 191 2.85 17.10 9.25
CA LYS A 191 3.17 17.15 10.68
C LYS A 191 3.24 15.77 11.33
N ALA A 192 2.41 14.82 10.90
CA ALA A 192 2.40 13.45 11.41
C ALA A 192 3.73 12.71 11.15
N LEU A 193 4.44 13.05 10.08
CA LEU A 193 5.70 12.44 9.67
C LEU A 193 6.93 12.96 10.42
N MET A 194 6.79 14.10 11.11
CA MET A 194 7.91 14.75 11.82
C MET A 194 8.16 14.14 13.20
N SER A 195 7.26 13.26 13.67
CA SER A 195 7.41 12.59 14.95
C SER A 195 8.27 11.33 14.82
N PHE A 196 9.16 11.09 15.78
CA PHE A 196 9.92 9.84 15.83
C PHE A 196 8.99 8.68 16.21
N PRO A 197 9.15 7.49 15.60
CA PRO A 197 8.35 6.32 15.94
C PRO A 197 8.55 5.94 17.42
N LYS A 198 7.45 5.84 18.17
CA LYS A 198 7.47 5.52 19.61
C LYS A 198 8.09 4.14 19.92
N TYR A 199 8.01 3.20 18.97
CA TYR A 199 8.37 1.80 19.16
C TYR A 199 9.85 1.46 18.87
N ILE A 200 10.63 2.35 18.25
CA ILE A 200 12.07 2.14 18.07
C ILE A 200 12.80 2.10 19.44
N LEU A 201 12.15 2.56 20.51
CA LEU A 201 12.65 2.52 21.89
C LEU A 201 12.23 1.26 22.69
N LYS A 202 11.41 0.35 22.14
CA LYS A 202 11.02 -0.90 22.81
C LYS A 202 11.17 -2.09 21.86
N LYS A 203 12.33 -2.72 21.95
CA LYS A 203 12.69 -4.10 21.56
C LYS A 203 11.50 -4.96 21.07
N GLU A 204 11.62 -5.41 19.81
CA GLU A 204 10.80 -6.38 19.08
C GLU A 204 9.85 -7.22 19.96
N ARG A 205 8.54 -6.95 19.85
CA ARG A 205 7.50 -7.95 20.08
C ARG A 205 6.71 -8.08 18.80
N ASP A 206 6.79 -9.26 18.19
CA ASP A 206 5.88 -9.67 17.13
C ASP A 206 4.44 -9.58 17.65
N GLN A 207 3.70 -8.56 17.21
CA GLN A 207 2.26 -8.48 17.46
C GLN A 207 1.54 -9.26 16.35
N VAL A 208 1.17 -10.50 16.67
CA VAL A 208 0.19 -11.26 15.88
C VAL A 208 -1.19 -10.71 16.23
N ILE A 209 -1.81 -10.01 15.28
CA ILE A 209 -3.21 -9.57 15.42
C ILE A 209 -4.10 -10.81 15.26
N PRO A 210 -4.98 -11.16 16.22
CA PRO A 210 -5.92 -12.26 16.06
C PRO A 210 -6.96 -11.88 15.03
N THR A 211 -6.91 -12.48 13.84
CA THR A 211 -8.01 -12.43 12.87
C THR A 211 -8.90 -13.65 13.10
N GLU A 212 -9.71 -13.64 14.15
CA GLU A 212 -10.81 -14.60 14.22
C GLU A 212 -11.84 -14.24 13.12
N PRO A 213 -12.29 -15.20 12.30
CA PRO A 213 -13.38 -14.95 11.35
C PRO A 213 -14.65 -14.56 12.13
N PRO A 214 -15.53 -13.69 11.58
CA PRO A 214 -16.80 -13.39 12.22
C PRO A 214 -17.54 -14.70 12.48
N LYS A 215 -17.93 -14.93 13.74
CA LYS A 215 -18.77 -16.06 14.10
C LYS A 215 -20.03 -16.01 13.22
N PRO A 216 -20.38 -17.11 12.53
CA PRO A 216 -21.62 -17.15 11.78
C PRO A 216 -22.77 -16.84 12.74
N SER A 217 -23.61 -15.87 12.38
CA SER A 217 -24.84 -15.61 13.11
C SER A 217 -25.62 -16.91 13.27
N GLU A 218 -26.10 -17.17 14.48
CA GLU A 218 -26.93 -18.31 14.83
C GLU A 218 -28.18 -18.30 13.94
N GLY A 219 -28.14 -19.06 12.86
CA GLY A 219 -29.22 -19.11 11.87
C GLY A 219 -29.04 -20.13 10.74
N TRP A 220 -27.85 -20.73 10.58
CA TRP A 220 -27.56 -21.66 9.48
C TRP A 220 -27.45 -23.15 9.89
N LEU A 221 -27.63 -23.49 11.17
CA LEU A 221 -27.55 -24.88 11.67
C LEU A 221 -28.90 -25.62 11.68
N SER A 222 -29.75 -25.43 10.67
CA SER A 222 -31.00 -26.21 10.54
C SER A 222 -31.06 -27.16 9.33
N ASN A 223 -29.99 -27.32 8.52
CA ASN A 223 -30.09 -28.11 7.28
C ASN A 223 -28.89 -29.03 6.94
N LEU A 224 -28.12 -29.52 7.91
CA LEU A 224 -27.03 -30.48 7.66
C LEU A 224 -27.14 -31.78 8.50
N ASN A 225 -28.37 -32.27 8.70
CA ASN A 225 -28.64 -33.58 9.31
C ASN A 225 -29.17 -34.64 8.33
N ASN A 226 -28.92 -34.49 7.04
CA ASN A 226 -29.13 -35.57 6.08
C ASN A 226 -27.86 -35.74 5.26
N TRP A 227 -27.46 -37.00 5.05
CA TRP A 227 -26.27 -37.48 4.33
C TRP A 227 -25.00 -37.72 5.16
N LEU A 228 -25.13 -38.50 6.24
CA LEU A 228 -24.11 -39.48 6.63
C LEU A 228 -24.83 -40.70 7.24
N PHE A 229 -24.95 -41.79 6.46
CA PHE A 229 -24.92 -43.21 6.85
C PHE A 229 -25.51 -44.07 5.71
N SER A 230 -24.63 -44.53 4.79
CA SER A 230 -24.62 -45.83 4.10
C SER A 230 -23.68 -45.76 2.90
#